data_AF-A0A7S0C679-F1
#
_entry.id   AF-A0A7S0C679-F1
#
_cell.length_a   1.000
_cell.length_b   1.000
_cell.length_c   1.000
_cell.angle_alpha   90.00
_cell.angle_beta   90.00
_cell.angle_gamma   90.00
#
_symmetry.space_group_name_H-M   'P 1'
#
loop_
_entity.id
_entity.type
_entity.pdbx_description
1 polymer ?
#
loop_
_entity_poly.entity_id
_entity_poly.type
_entity_poly.pdbx_seq_one_letter_code
_entity_poly.pdbx_strand_id
1 'polypeptide(L)'
;MADAIVTPYIFDANPVFDAKHRGRLFTVFRHPVDRAVSLFQYLQIADWEPTYDPSLKDMTIAEYAKGERVENNWMTRFLSDSMSGDLNDAHLDAAMDVVRRKFIVGLLSRKEDTMERLERMFRWKFSVNPKNQEICRDNLLTGGANSNSANKKKDKPKPGSEEYDLLAWQNNYDIPLYEYIESLFDEQEELVKDIPVGYRNIDAHCCKCDDPVSCPDVYEKNNK
;
A
#
# COMPACT_ATOMS: atom_id res chain seq x y z
N MET A 1 14.79 13.90 2.56
CA MET A 1 13.74 13.10 3.22
C MET A 1 12.46 13.29 2.41
N ALA A 2 11.58 12.29 2.35
CA ALA A 2 10.31 12.42 1.65
C ALA A 2 9.30 13.16 2.55
N ASP A 3 8.74 14.27 2.08
CA ASP A 3 7.63 14.95 2.76
C ASP A 3 6.32 14.29 2.32
N ALA A 4 5.74 13.46 3.19
CA ALA A 4 4.51 12.72 2.93
C ALA A 4 3.51 12.92 4.06
N ILE A 5 2.23 13.01 3.70
CA ILE A 5 1.09 12.98 4.63
C ILE A 5 0.37 11.66 4.41
N VAL A 6 0.13 10.92 5.49
CA VAL A 6 -0.63 9.66 5.46
C VAL A 6 -1.98 9.89 6.11
N THR A 7 -3.06 9.61 5.38
CA THR A 7 -4.43 9.78 5.87
C THR A 7 -5.35 8.69 5.29
N PRO A 8 -6.26 8.11 6.10
CA PRO A 8 -7.32 7.26 5.59
C PRO A 8 -8.50 8.07 5.03
N TYR A 9 -8.55 9.39 5.26
CA TYR A 9 -9.66 10.26 4.87
C TYR A 9 -9.32 11.03 3.59
N ILE A 10 -9.36 10.36 2.44
CA ILE A 10 -8.93 10.95 1.16
C ILE A 10 -9.78 12.14 0.74
N PHE A 11 -11.08 12.14 1.06
CA PHE A 11 -12.00 13.22 0.72
C PHE A 11 -11.74 14.47 1.56
N ASP A 12 -11.38 14.28 2.84
CA ASP A 12 -11.02 15.39 3.75
C ASP A 12 -9.65 15.99 3.41
N ALA A 13 -8.80 15.25 2.69
CA ALA A 13 -7.49 15.73 2.24
C ALA A 13 -7.57 16.67 1.02
N ASN A 14 -8.76 16.90 0.44
CA ASN A 14 -8.95 17.73 -0.75
C ASN A 14 -8.29 19.14 -0.66
N PRO A 15 -8.27 19.85 0.49
CA PRO A 15 -7.63 21.17 0.60
C PRO A 15 -6.12 21.18 0.31
N VAL A 16 -5.42 20.04 0.32
CA VAL A 16 -3.98 19.98 0.00
C VAL A 16 -3.69 19.83 -1.50
N PHE A 17 -4.74 19.83 -2.34
CA PHE A 17 -4.67 19.70 -3.80
C PHE A 17 -5.27 20.93 -4.50
N ASP A 18 -4.64 22.09 -4.32
CA ASP A 18 -5.04 23.35 -4.96
C ASP A 18 -3.92 23.95 -5.83
N ALA A 19 -4.17 25.10 -6.45
CA ALA A 19 -3.19 25.75 -7.33
C ALA A 19 -1.85 26.09 -6.62
N LYS A 20 -1.89 26.30 -5.30
CA LYS A 20 -0.75 26.59 -4.43
C LYS A 20 -0.17 25.33 -3.78
N HIS A 21 -0.99 24.30 -3.56
CA HIS A 21 -0.62 23.03 -2.94
C HIS A 21 -0.71 21.89 -3.97
N ARG A 22 0.41 21.57 -4.61
CA ARG A 22 0.49 20.60 -5.72
C ARG A 22 0.88 19.20 -5.25
N GLY A 23 0.28 18.75 -4.16
CA GLY A 23 0.46 17.38 -3.67
C GLY A 23 0.09 16.36 -4.76
N ARG A 24 0.66 15.16 -4.69
CA ARG A 24 0.26 14.02 -5.52
C ARG A 24 -0.12 12.87 -4.62
N LEU A 25 -1.31 12.31 -4.80
CA LEU A 25 -1.69 11.12 -4.05
C LEU A 25 -1.00 9.91 -4.67
N PHE A 26 -0.50 9.05 -3.80
CA PHE A 26 -0.11 7.71 -4.17
C PHE A 26 -0.63 6.74 -3.12
N THR A 27 -0.85 5.49 -3.52
CA THR A 27 -1.26 4.43 -2.59
C THR A 27 -0.79 3.08 -3.11
N VAL A 28 -0.73 2.09 -2.23
CA VAL A 28 -0.34 0.72 -2.56
C VAL A 28 -1.55 -0.19 -2.37
N PHE A 29 -2.03 -0.77 -3.47
CA PHE A 29 -3.17 -1.67 -3.48
C PHE A 29 -2.75 -3.10 -3.21
N ARG A 30 -3.66 -3.88 -2.63
CA ARG A 30 -3.50 -5.29 -2.36
C ARG A 30 -4.70 -6.03 -2.95
N HIS A 31 -4.45 -7.21 -3.50
CA HIS A 31 -5.51 -8.05 -4.05
C HIS A 31 -6.65 -8.25 -3.03
N PRO A 32 -7.93 -8.09 -3.42
CA PRO A 32 -9.06 -8.05 -2.47
C PRO A 32 -9.17 -9.31 -1.60
N VAL A 33 -8.98 -10.49 -2.19
CA VAL A 33 -8.99 -11.75 -1.43
C VAL A 33 -7.84 -11.81 -0.44
N ASP A 34 -6.63 -11.39 -0.84
CA ASP A 34 -5.47 -11.38 0.05
C ASP A 34 -5.64 -10.39 1.21
N ARG A 35 -6.33 -9.28 0.95
CA ARG A 35 -6.70 -8.27 1.94
C ARG A 35 -7.71 -8.83 2.94
N ALA A 36 -8.77 -9.48 2.47
CA ALA A 36 -9.79 -10.11 3.32
C ALA A 36 -9.19 -11.23 4.19
N VAL A 37 -8.31 -12.08 3.63
CA VAL A 37 -7.55 -13.09 4.39
C VAL A 37 -6.70 -12.43 5.48
N SER A 38 -6.02 -11.34 5.13
CA SER A 38 -5.17 -10.61 6.08
C SER A 38 -5.96 -10.00 7.23
N LEU A 39 -7.13 -9.41 6.92
CA LEU A 39 -8.00 -8.82 7.92
C LEU A 39 -8.55 -9.92 8.84
N PHE A 40 -9.01 -11.03 8.27
CA PHE A 40 -9.47 -12.17 9.06
C PHE A 40 -8.40 -12.61 10.06
N GLN A 41 -7.18 -12.88 9.58
CA GLN A 41 -6.06 -13.29 10.43
C GLN A 41 -5.74 -12.26 11.52
N TYR A 42 -5.83 -10.96 11.20
CA TYR A 42 -5.65 -9.88 12.17
C TYR A 42 -6.73 -9.92 13.26
N LEU A 43 -8.00 -10.00 12.88
CA LEU A 43 -9.13 -10.02 13.81
C LEU A 43 -9.10 -11.23 14.77
N GLN A 44 -8.49 -12.34 14.38
CA GLN A 44 -8.35 -13.51 15.26
C GLN A 44 -7.39 -13.28 16.43
N ILE A 45 -6.42 -12.38 16.28
CA ILE A 45 -5.35 -12.16 17.26
C ILE A 45 -5.41 -10.81 17.96
N ALA A 46 -6.22 -9.87 17.46
CA ALA A 46 -6.33 -8.50 17.95
C ALA A 46 -7.09 -8.38 19.28
N ASP A 47 -6.73 -9.19 20.29
CA ASP A 47 -7.39 -9.23 21.61
C ASP A 47 -7.22 -7.93 22.42
N TRP A 48 -6.28 -7.08 22.02
CA TRP A 48 -6.04 -5.76 22.56
C TRP A 48 -7.01 -4.69 22.03
N GLU A 49 -7.78 -4.96 20.97
CA GLU A 49 -8.73 -3.99 20.43
C GLU A 49 -10.07 -4.02 21.18
N PRO A 50 -10.68 -2.85 21.48
CA PRO A 50 -12.01 -2.80 22.12
C PRO A 50 -13.11 -3.51 21.32
N THR A 51 -12.92 -3.64 20.00
CA THR A 51 -13.83 -4.27 19.04
C THR A 51 -13.54 -5.76 18.81
N TYR A 52 -12.59 -6.34 19.56
CA TYR A 52 -12.27 -7.77 19.45
C TYR A 52 -13.50 -8.63 19.74
N ASP A 53 -13.74 -9.63 18.88
CA ASP A 53 -14.69 -10.70 19.17
C ASP A 53 -13.95 -12.03 19.39
N PRO A 54 -14.01 -12.59 20.61
CA PRO A 54 -13.49 -13.92 20.91
C PRO A 54 -14.01 -15.02 19.98
N SER A 55 -15.21 -14.90 19.41
CA SER A 55 -15.81 -15.88 18.49
C SER A 55 -15.00 -16.07 17.21
N LEU A 56 -14.18 -15.08 16.82
CA LEU A 56 -13.36 -15.15 15.60
C LEU A 56 -12.14 -16.04 15.77
N LYS A 57 -11.66 -16.24 17.00
CA LYS A 57 -10.43 -16.98 17.30
C LYS A 57 -10.44 -18.40 16.75
N ASP A 58 -11.58 -19.09 16.91
CA ASP A 58 -11.77 -20.48 16.50
C ASP A 58 -12.57 -20.62 15.19
N MET A 59 -12.99 -19.49 14.60
CA MET A 59 -13.70 -19.47 13.32
C MET A 59 -12.78 -19.91 12.18
N THR A 60 -13.35 -20.64 11.21
CA THR A 60 -12.68 -20.95 9.95
C THR A 60 -12.83 -19.82 8.94
N ILE A 61 -11.96 -19.75 7.94
CA ILE A 61 -12.06 -18.71 6.91
C ILE A 61 -13.35 -18.84 6.06
N ALA A 62 -13.85 -20.05 5.87
CA ALA A 62 -15.11 -20.30 5.16
C ALA A 62 -16.32 -19.76 5.93
N GLU A 63 -16.35 -19.96 7.25
CA GLU A 63 -17.38 -19.38 8.12
C GLU A 63 -17.30 -17.86 8.14
N TYR A 64 -16.08 -17.31 8.22
CA TYR A 64 -15.87 -15.87 8.15
C TYR A 64 -16.39 -15.28 6.83
N ALA A 65 -16.07 -15.90 5.70
CA ALA A 65 -16.50 -15.45 4.37
C ALA A 65 -18.03 -15.48 4.17
N LYS A 66 -18.74 -16.34 4.91
CA LYS A 66 -20.21 -16.43 4.92
C LYS A 66 -20.86 -15.49 5.95
N GLY A 67 -20.09 -14.95 6.88
CA GLY A 67 -20.59 -14.09 7.96
C GLY A 67 -20.68 -12.61 7.58
N GLU A 68 -21.32 -11.82 8.42
CA GLU A 68 -21.53 -10.37 8.21
C GLU A 68 -20.28 -9.52 8.42
N ARG A 69 -19.21 -10.10 8.96
CA ARG A 69 -17.95 -9.40 9.28
C ARG A 69 -16.95 -9.37 8.14
N VAL A 70 -17.14 -10.20 7.12
CA VAL A 70 -16.30 -10.16 5.94
C VAL A 70 -16.46 -8.82 5.24
N GLU A 71 -15.35 -8.27 4.78
CA GLU A 71 -15.41 -7.06 3.97
C GLU A 71 -16.10 -7.35 2.65
N ASN A 72 -17.06 -6.48 2.32
CA ASN A 72 -17.83 -6.55 1.09
C ASN A 72 -17.52 -5.33 0.22
N ASN A 73 -16.72 -5.54 -0.83
CA ASN A 73 -16.38 -4.52 -1.82
C ASN A 73 -15.93 -3.18 -1.21
N TRP A 74 -15.17 -3.24 -0.12
CA TRP A 74 -14.87 -2.08 0.70
C TRP A 74 -14.16 -0.98 -0.12
N MET A 75 -13.26 -1.35 -1.03
CA MET A 75 -12.50 -0.37 -1.82
C MET A 75 -13.41 0.35 -2.82
N THR A 76 -14.25 -0.39 -3.55
CA THR A 76 -15.21 0.18 -4.49
C THR A 76 -16.19 1.11 -3.77
N ARG A 77 -16.72 0.69 -2.62
CA ARG A 77 -17.61 1.51 -1.79
C ARG A 77 -16.94 2.80 -1.34
N PHE A 78 -15.72 2.69 -0.82
CA PHE A 78 -14.97 3.83 -0.33
C PHE A 78 -14.67 4.85 -1.43
N LEU A 79 -14.18 4.39 -2.59
CA LEU A 79 -13.80 5.28 -3.69
C LEU A 79 -14.98 5.87 -4.44
N SER A 80 -16.14 5.20 -4.43
CA SER A 80 -17.40 5.70 -5.01
C SER A 80 -18.26 6.49 -4.02
N ASP A 81 -17.77 6.71 -2.79
CA ASP A 81 -18.50 7.39 -1.71
C ASP A 81 -19.88 6.74 -1.40
N SER A 82 -19.96 5.42 -1.54
CA SER A 82 -21.19 4.62 -1.42
C SER A 82 -21.02 3.49 -0.41
N MET A 83 -20.89 3.88 0.86
CA MET A 83 -20.60 2.96 1.98
C MET A 83 -21.74 2.00 2.34
N SER A 84 -22.97 2.27 1.88
CA SER A 84 -24.17 1.46 2.17
C SER A 84 -24.99 1.18 0.91
N GLY A 85 -25.89 0.20 1.00
CA GLY A 85 -26.76 -0.19 -0.10
C GLY A 85 -26.08 -1.09 -1.15
N ASP A 86 -26.82 -1.34 -2.23
CA ASP A 86 -26.38 -2.23 -3.31
C ASP A 86 -25.39 -1.52 -4.24
N LEU A 87 -24.36 -2.26 -4.65
CA LEU A 87 -23.43 -1.81 -5.68
C LEU A 87 -23.92 -2.20 -7.07
N ASN A 88 -23.57 -1.36 -8.03
CA ASN A 88 -23.80 -1.54 -9.45
C ASN A 88 -22.58 -1.04 -10.24
N ASP A 89 -22.57 -1.26 -11.54
CA ASP A 89 -21.44 -0.94 -12.42
C ASP A 89 -21.05 0.55 -12.40
N ALA A 90 -22.00 1.47 -12.16
CA ALA A 90 -21.69 2.90 -12.08
C ALA A 90 -20.80 3.24 -10.87
N HIS A 91 -20.89 2.49 -9.78
CA HIS A 91 -20.00 2.64 -8.63
C HIS A 91 -18.59 2.14 -8.94
N LEU A 92 -18.48 1.04 -9.68
CA LEU A 92 -17.20 0.52 -10.15
C LEU A 92 -16.54 1.54 -11.09
N ASP A 93 -17.27 2.08 -12.06
CA ASP A 93 -16.79 3.11 -12.97
C ASP A 93 -16.32 4.37 -12.22
N ALA A 94 -17.09 4.82 -11.22
CA ALA A 94 -16.70 5.95 -10.38
C ALA A 94 -15.39 5.68 -9.61
N ALA A 95 -15.27 4.48 -9.03
CA ALA A 95 -14.06 4.07 -8.32
C ALA A 95 -12.85 4.02 -9.27
N MET A 96 -12.99 3.42 -10.46
CA MET A 96 -11.95 3.39 -11.48
C MET A 96 -11.53 4.80 -11.93
N ASP A 97 -12.48 5.72 -12.10
CA ASP A 97 -12.21 7.10 -12.49
C ASP A 97 -11.42 7.87 -11.41
N VAL A 98 -11.80 7.68 -10.14
CA VAL A 98 -11.08 8.25 -8.99
C VAL A 98 -9.65 7.73 -8.96
N VAL A 99 -9.43 6.41 -9.06
CA VAL A 99 -8.09 5.82 -9.11
C VAL A 99 -7.29 6.42 -10.26
N ARG A 100 -7.82 6.37 -11.48
CA ARG A 100 -7.13 6.82 -12.71
C ARG A 100 -6.67 8.27 -12.62
N ARG A 101 -7.53 9.15 -12.11
CA ARG A 101 -7.31 10.60 -12.16
C ARG A 101 -6.54 11.12 -10.97
N LYS A 102 -6.59 10.45 -9.82
CA LYS A 102 -6.11 11.01 -8.56
C LYS A 102 -4.88 10.31 -8.00
N PHE A 103 -4.66 9.04 -8.33
CA PHE A 103 -3.61 8.24 -7.69
C PHE A 103 -2.47 7.88 -8.62
N ILE A 104 -1.25 7.96 -8.07
CA ILE A 104 -0.14 7.13 -8.52
C ILE A 104 -0.29 5.78 -7.84
N VAL A 105 -0.46 4.73 -8.62
CA VAL A 105 -0.81 3.41 -8.10
C VAL A 105 0.45 2.58 -7.84
N GLY A 106 0.45 1.91 -6.70
CA GLY A 106 1.39 0.88 -6.29
C GLY A 106 0.69 -0.45 -6.09
N LEU A 107 1.43 -1.56 -6.17
CA LEU A 107 0.92 -2.91 -5.95
C LEU A 107 1.75 -3.62 -4.90
N LEU A 108 1.10 -4.18 -3.87
CA LEU A 108 1.79 -4.93 -2.83
C LEU A 108 2.41 -6.24 -3.36
N SER A 109 1.79 -6.85 -4.38
CA SER A 109 2.33 -8.03 -5.09
C SER A 109 3.63 -7.71 -5.85
N ARG A 110 3.84 -6.44 -6.21
CA ARG A 110 5.02 -5.91 -6.90
C ARG A 110 5.63 -4.75 -6.11
N LYS A 111 5.83 -4.97 -4.80
CA LYS A 111 6.28 -3.93 -3.86
C LYS A 111 7.66 -3.36 -4.19
N GLU A 112 8.57 -4.16 -4.75
CA GLU A 112 9.90 -3.73 -5.19
C GLU A 112 9.77 -2.73 -6.36
N ASP A 113 9.00 -3.08 -7.39
CA ASP A 113 8.70 -2.21 -8.53
C ASP A 113 7.98 -0.94 -8.09
N THR A 114 7.03 -1.09 -7.15
CA THR A 114 6.28 0.02 -6.56
C THR A 114 7.23 1.01 -5.88
N MET A 115 8.12 0.53 -5.01
CA MET A 115 9.07 1.40 -4.32
C MET A 115 10.03 2.07 -5.30
N GLU A 116 10.57 1.33 -6.26
CA GLU A 116 11.43 1.90 -7.32
C GLU A 116 10.72 3.01 -8.10
N ARG A 117 9.45 2.80 -8.47
CA ARG A 117 8.66 3.82 -9.18
C ARG A 117 8.42 5.05 -8.32
N LEU A 118 8.01 4.89 -7.06
CA LEU A 118 7.78 6.02 -6.16
C LEU A 118 9.08 6.82 -5.94
N GLU A 119 10.21 6.14 -5.78
CA GLU A 119 11.53 6.76 -5.68
C GLU A 119 11.85 7.62 -6.91
N ARG A 120 11.63 7.07 -8.12
CA ARG A 120 11.83 7.80 -9.39
C ARG A 120 10.86 8.97 -9.54
N MET A 121 9.58 8.75 -9.28
CA MET A 121 8.50 9.72 -9.49
C MET A 121 8.61 10.93 -8.56
N PHE A 122 8.94 10.70 -7.29
CA PHE A 122 9.08 11.74 -6.28
C PHE A 122 10.51 12.23 -6.08
N ARG A 123 11.46 11.72 -6.88
CA ARG A 123 12.88 12.07 -6.82
C ARG A 123 13.48 11.83 -5.44
N TRP A 124 13.03 10.78 -4.75
CA TRP A 124 13.58 10.42 -3.45
C TRP A 124 15.01 9.93 -3.62
N LYS A 125 15.92 10.54 -2.87
CA LYS A 125 17.34 10.23 -2.85
C LYS A 125 17.79 9.90 -1.44
N PHE A 126 18.77 9.02 -1.35
CA PHE A 126 19.52 8.82 -0.13
C PHE A 126 20.37 10.06 0.17
N SER A 127 20.24 10.56 1.39
CA SER A 127 20.98 11.76 1.83
C SER A 127 22.26 11.43 2.59
N VAL A 128 22.34 10.27 3.25
CA VAL A 128 23.50 9.87 4.07
C VAL A 128 23.73 8.35 4.05
N ASN A 129 24.93 7.89 3.74
CA ASN A 129 25.31 6.47 3.88
C ASN A 129 24.34 5.51 3.12
N PRO A 130 24.40 5.49 1.77
CA PRO A 130 23.49 4.73 0.91
C PRO A 130 23.44 3.23 1.25
N LYS A 131 24.57 2.64 1.64
CA LYS A 131 24.66 1.23 1.99
C LYS A 131 23.72 0.84 3.13
N ASN A 132 23.68 1.62 4.21
CA ASN A 132 22.79 1.33 5.33
C ASN A 132 21.32 1.58 4.98
N GLN A 133 21.05 2.58 4.13
CA GLN A 133 19.68 2.84 3.67
C GLN A 133 19.18 1.74 2.73
N GLU A 134 20.03 1.17 1.87
CA GLU A 134 19.68 -0.01 1.06
C GLU A 134 19.38 -1.23 1.93
N ILE A 135 20.17 -1.50 2.97
CA ILE A 135 19.89 -2.59 3.91
C ILE A 135 18.53 -2.38 4.59
N CYS A 136 18.23 -1.15 5.01
CA CYS A 136 16.93 -0.81 5.59
C CYS A 136 15.78 -1.04 4.59
N ARG A 137 15.95 -0.56 3.35
CA ARG A 137 15.00 -0.72 2.25
C ARG A 137 14.74 -2.20 1.96
N ASP A 138 15.80 -2.99 1.82
CA ASP A 138 15.71 -4.42 1.55
C ASP A 138 15.02 -5.18 2.70
N ASN A 139 15.37 -4.88 3.96
CA ASN A 139 14.71 -5.47 5.12
C ASN A 139 13.21 -5.14 5.19
N LEU A 140 12.82 -3.92 4.82
CA LEU A 140 11.40 -3.53 4.77
C LEU A 140 10.65 -4.24 3.65
N LEU A 141 11.26 -4.36 2.47
CA LEU A 141 10.67 -5.03 1.32
C LEU A 141 10.57 -6.54 1.54
N THR A 142 11.63 -7.19 2.01
CA THR A 142 11.66 -8.64 2.22
C THR A 142 10.95 -9.08 3.50
N GLY A 143 11.17 -8.36 4.61
CA GLY A 143 10.68 -8.71 5.93
C GLY A 143 9.26 -8.20 6.23
N GLY A 144 8.85 -7.09 5.61
CA GLY A 144 7.60 -6.39 5.92
C GLY A 144 7.62 -5.70 7.29
N ALA A 145 7.01 -4.52 7.40
CA ALA A 145 6.99 -3.73 8.65
C ALA A 145 6.21 -4.41 9.80
N ASN A 146 5.38 -5.41 9.50
CA ASN A 146 4.57 -6.17 10.45
C ASN A 146 4.54 -7.65 10.06
N SER A 147 5.70 -8.31 9.96
CA SER A 147 5.74 -9.78 9.80
C SER A 147 5.28 -10.46 11.08
N ASN A 148 3.97 -10.51 11.28
CA ASN A 148 3.39 -11.27 12.37
C ASN A 148 3.66 -12.76 12.08
N SER A 149 4.55 -13.37 12.85
CA SER A 149 4.97 -14.76 12.67
C SER A 149 3.82 -15.75 12.81
N ALA A 150 2.74 -15.34 13.49
CA ALA A 150 1.47 -16.07 13.57
C ALA A 150 0.73 -16.17 12.20
N ASN A 151 0.83 -15.14 11.35
CA ASN A 151 0.15 -15.09 10.04
C ASN A 151 0.90 -15.87 8.96
N LYS A 152 2.19 -16.19 9.17
CA LYS A 152 3.00 -16.97 8.21
C LYS A 152 2.59 -18.44 8.09
N LYS A 153 1.74 -18.96 9.00
CA LYS A 153 1.43 -20.39 9.10
C LYS A 153 0.05 -20.81 8.60
N LYS A 154 -0.83 -19.87 8.24
CA LYS A 154 -2.15 -20.20 7.69
C LYS A 154 -2.09 -20.13 6.17
N ASP A 155 -2.25 -21.27 5.52
CA ASP A 155 -2.32 -21.36 4.07
C ASP A 155 -3.40 -20.41 3.54
N LYS A 156 -3.03 -19.58 2.57
CA LYS A 156 -3.99 -18.73 1.86
C LYS A 156 -4.88 -19.62 0.98
N PRO A 157 -6.19 -19.34 0.89
CA PRO A 157 -7.05 -19.98 -0.10
C PRO A 157 -6.44 -19.82 -1.50
N LYS A 158 -6.45 -20.91 -2.27
CA LYS A 158 -5.95 -20.90 -3.64
C LYS A 158 -7.10 -20.59 -4.59
N PRO A 159 -6.86 -19.90 -5.72
CA PRO A 159 -7.88 -19.75 -6.75
C PRO A 159 -8.55 -21.08 -7.11
N GLY A 160 -9.89 -21.10 -7.08
CA GLY A 160 -10.72 -22.30 -7.31
C GLY A 160 -10.99 -23.18 -6.09
N SER A 161 -10.54 -22.78 -4.88
CA SER A 161 -11.03 -23.39 -3.63
C SER A 161 -12.35 -22.73 -3.19
N GLU A 162 -13.18 -23.46 -2.43
CA GLU A 162 -14.47 -22.92 -1.94
C GLU A 162 -14.26 -21.61 -1.16
N GLU A 163 -13.23 -21.55 -0.32
CA GLU A 163 -12.93 -20.39 0.50
C GLU A 163 -12.48 -19.18 -0.32
N TYR A 164 -11.71 -19.42 -1.39
CA TYR A 164 -11.31 -18.36 -2.32
C TYR A 164 -12.54 -17.80 -3.02
N ASP A 165 -13.39 -18.68 -3.54
CA ASP A 165 -14.57 -18.29 -4.32
C ASP A 165 -15.58 -17.52 -3.45
N LEU A 166 -15.74 -17.90 -2.18
CA LEU A 166 -16.58 -17.16 -1.23
C LEU A 166 -16.05 -15.75 -0.96
N LEU A 167 -14.74 -15.60 -0.72
CA LEU A 167 -14.13 -14.29 -0.51
C LEU A 167 -14.15 -13.42 -1.77
N ALA A 168 -13.93 -14.05 -2.92
CA ALA A 168 -14.00 -13.41 -4.23
C ALA A 168 -15.43 -12.93 -4.52
N TRP A 169 -16.43 -13.74 -4.20
CA TRP A 169 -17.85 -13.38 -4.33
C TRP A 169 -18.22 -12.18 -3.46
N GLN A 170 -17.75 -12.12 -2.21
CA GLN A 170 -17.94 -10.95 -1.34
C GLN A 170 -17.26 -9.68 -1.89
N ASN A 171 -16.25 -9.83 -2.74
CA ASN A 171 -15.44 -8.74 -3.29
C ASN A 171 -15.54 -8.68 -4.82
N ASN A 172 -16.69 -9.03 -5.38
CA ASN A 172 -16.92 -9.16 -6.81
C ASN A 172 -16.75 -7.87 -7.63
N TYR A 173 -16.84 -6.68 -7.02
CA TYR A 173 -16.52 -5.39 -7.64
C TYR A 173 -15.08 -4.93 -7.34
N ASP A 174 -14.54 -5.28 -6.16
CA ASP A 174 -13.15 -4.98 -5.84
C ASP A 174 -12.17 -5.78 -6.71
N ILE A 175 -12.53 -6.98 -7.18
CA ILE A 175 -11.71 -7.78 -8.11
C ILE A 175 -11.48 -7.06 -9.44
N PRO A 176 -12.52 -6.71 -10.24
CA PRO A 176 -12.32 -6.00 -11.49
C PRO A 176 -11.71 -4.61 -11.29
N LEU A 177 -11.99 -3.94 -10.16
CA LEU A 177 -11.28 -2.71 -9.80
C LEU A 177 -9.77 -2.96 -9.65
N TYR A 178 -9.38 -4.04 -8.98
CA TYR A 178 -7.97 -4.40 -8.79
C TYR A 178 -7.30 -4.79 -10.11
N GLU A 179 -7.95 -5.56 -10.98
CA GLU A 179 -7.44 -5.88 -12.32
C GLU A 179 -7.22 -4.62 -13.17
N TYR A 180 -8.13 -3.65 -13.07
CA TYR A 180 -7.95 -2.34 -13.68
C TYR A 180 -6.76 -1.58 -13.08
N ILE A 181 -6.59 -1.61 -11.76
CA ILE A 181 -5.43 -1.01 -11.08
C ILE A 181 -4.12 -1.65 -11.54
N GLU A 182 -4.08 -2.97 -11.76
CA GLU A 182 -2.89 -3.65 -12.30
C GLU A 182 -2.55 -3.15 -13.70
N SER A 183 -3.56 -3.02 -14.56
CA SER A 183 -3.39 -2.44 -15.90
C SER A 183 -2.90 -0.98 -15.85
N LEU A 184 -3.48 -0.18 -14.94
CA LEU A 184 -3.07 1.20 -14.71
C LEU A 184 -1.66 1.30 -14.13
N PHE A 185 -1.27 0.34 -13.28
CA PHE A 185 0.09 0.27 -12.76
C PHE A 185 1.09 0.11 -13.90
N ASP A 186 0.82 -0.74 -14.88
CA ASP A 186 1.70 -0.87 -16.04
C ASP A 186 1.68 0.38 -16.93
N GLU A 187 0.50 0.97 -17.17
CA GLU A 187 0.34 2.24 -17.92
C GLU A 187 1.17 3.38 -17.28
N GLN A 188 1.15 3.48 -15.95
CA GLN A 188 1.85 4.54 -15.20
C GLN A 188 3.37 4.41 -15.18
N GLU A 189 3.95 3.31 -15.66
CA GLU A 189 5.41 3.21 -15.83
C GLU A 189 5.94 4.27 -16.80
N GLU A 190 5.12 4.68 -17.77
CA GLU A 190 5.42 5.74 -18.73
C GLU A 190 5.74 7.08 -18.05
N LEU A 191 5.19 7.34 -16.86
CA LEU A 191 5.43 8.56 -16.09
C LEU A 191 6.88 8.69 -15.62
N VAL A 192 7.61 7.58 -15.55
CA VAL A 192 8.98 7.53 -15.03
C VAL A 192 10.00 7.04 -16.05
N LYS A 193 9.60 6.69 -17.29
CA LYS A 193 10.48 6.09 -18.31
C LYS A 193 11.83 6.81 -18.52
N ASP A 194 11.82 8.14 -18.47
CA ASP A 194 13.00 8.98 -18.72
C ASP A 194 13.85 9.20 -17.45
N ILE A 195 13.46 8.57 -16.35
CA ILE A 195 14.13 8.62 -15.06
C ILE A 195 14.90 7.31 -14.89
N PRO A 196 16.21 7.33 -14.64
CA PRO A 196 17.00 6.10 -14.50
C PRO A 196 16.54 5.25 -13.33
N VAL A 197 16.63 3.93 -13.49
CA VAL A 197 16.51 2.95 -12.41
C VAL A 197 17.63 3.18 -11.39
N GLY A 198 17.31 3.02 -10.11
CA GLY A 198 18.23 3.31 -9.01
C GLY A 198 18.41 4.81 -8.76
N TYR A 199 17.46 5.66 -9.19
CA TYR A 199 17.52 7.12 -9.03
C TYR A 199 17.89 7.55 -7.60
N ARG A 200 17.47 6.79 -6.59
CA ARG A 200 17.77 7.02 -5.17
C ARG A 200 19.26 7.09 -4.82
N ASN A 201 20.12 6.49 -5.65
CA ASN A 201 21.56 6.42 -5.46
C ASN A 201 22.32 7.55 -6.20
N ILE A 202 21.63 8.34 -7.02
CA ILE A 202 22.26 9.44 -7.77
C ILE A 202 22.63 10.57 -6.81
N ASP A 203 23.91 10.96 -6.81
CA ASP A 203 24.52 11.95 -5.92
C ASP A 203 24.44 11.58 -4.43
N ALA A 204 24.26 10.29 -4.12
CA ALA A 204 24.14 9.84 -2.75
C ALA A 204 25.54 9.66 -2.13
N HIS A 205 25.88 10.50 -1.14
CA HIS A 205 27.20 10.50 -0.51
C HIS A 205 27.25 9.63 0.75
N CYS A 206 28.35 8.88 0.92
CA CYS A 206 28.68 8.19 2.15
C CYS A 206 29.87 8.90 2.84
N CYS A 207 29.61 9.75 3.83
CA CYS A 207 30.69 10.44 4.56
C CYS A 207 31.65 9.51 5.33
N LYS A 208 31.33 8.22 5.48
CA LYS A 208 32.24 7.20 6.05
C LYS A 208 33.04 6.43 4.98
N CYS A 209 32.65 6.54 3.71
CA CYS A 209 33.20 5.78 2.59
C CYS A 209 33.91 6.68 1.55
N ASP A 210 33.49 7.94 1.46
CA ASP A 210 33.99 8.95 0.53
C ASP A 210 35.01 9.87 1.22
N ASP A 211 35.84 10.56 0.44
CA ASP A 211 36.87 11.48 0.93
C ASP A 211 36.24 12.57 1.84
N PRO A 212 36.68 12.71 3.12
CA PRO A 212 36.07 13.58 4.12
C PRO A 212 35.94 15.06 3.70
N VAL A 213 36.67 15.50 2.68
CA VAL A 213 36.62 16.88 2.15
C VAL A 213 35.25 17.22 1.52
N SER A 214 34.46 16.22 1.13
CA SER A 214 33.20 16.40 0.39
C SER A 214 31.93 16.48 1.27
N CYS A 215 32.05 16.27 2.58
CA CYS A 215 30.89 16.28 3.49
C CYS A 215 30.87 17.56 4.35
N PRO A 216 29.84 18.42 4.26
CA PRO A 216 29.68 19.50 5.22
C PRO A 216 29.42 18.91 6.61
N ASP A 217 30.20 19.33 7.59
CA ASP A 217 30.12 18.89 8.98
C ASP A 217 28.72 19.13 9.56
N VAL A 218 27.89 18.09 9.61
CA VAL A 218 26.66 18.10 10.43
C VAL A 218 27.02 17.62 11.84
N TYR A 219 27.99 18.29 12.47
CA TYR A 219 28.35 18.07 13.88
C TYR A 219 28.67 19.40 14.60
N GLU A 220 27.81 20.40 14.44
CA GLU A 220 27.74 21.53 15.38
C GLU A 220 26.32 21.72 15.92
N LYS A 221 25.78 20.71 16.60
CA LYS A 221 24.78 20.93 17.67
C LYS A 221 24.97 19.85 18.72
N ASN A 222 25.85 20.12 19.69
CA ASN A 222 25.71 19.79 21.10
C ASN A 222 26.88 20.39 21.88
N ASN A 223 26.86 21.71 22.03
CA ASN A 223 27.51 22.39 23.14
C ASN A 223 26.44 23.23 23.84
N LYS A 224 25.79 22.60 24.83
CA LYS A 224 25.24 23.20 26.05
C LYS A 224 24.82 22.09 27.00
#